data_AF-A0A183E3I2-F1
#
_entry.id   AF-A0A183E3I2-F1
#
_cell.length_a   1.000
_cell.length_b   1.000
_cell.length_c   1.000
_cell.angle_alpha   90.00
_cell.angle_beta   90.00
_cell.angle_gamma   90.00
#
_symmetry.space_group_name_H-M   'P 1'
#
loop_
_entity.id
_entity.type
_entity.pdbx_description
1 polymer ?
#
loop_
_entity_poly.entity_id
_entity_poly.type
_entity_poly.pdbx_seq_one_letter_code
_entity_poly.pdbx_strand_id
1 'polypeptide(L)'
;MGLFAGKDNKKQQLQNHRMKNALFEVLCEIKEKTALSIRGGQEDTPEDPQLMRLDNMLACQEFTQHVVSLLREQSRTRPIANKEIERMVAIIQKKFSGIQVQLKQSTCEAVMILRSRFLDARRKRRNFSKQATEVLNEYFYSHLSNPYPSEEAKEELARQCQITVSQVSNWFGNKRIRYKKNIAKAQEEANMYAAKKAAHGNEFFFYFFVTFVISVW
;
A
#
# COMPACT_ATOMS: atom_id res chain seq x y z
N MET A 1 -14.53 32.57 5.30
CA MET A 1 -15.53 32.08 6.29
C MET A 1 -16.74 31.44 5.59
N GLY A 2 -16.60 30.32 4.87
CA GLY A 2 -17.69 29.79 4.01
C GLY A 2 -18.08 28.32 4.18
N LEU A 3 -17.36 27.53 5.00
CA LEU A 3 -17.53 26.07 5.04
C LEU A 3 -18.36 25.53 6.21
N PHE A 4 -18.63 26.34 7.25
CA PHE A 4 -19.39 25.91 8.42
C PHE A 4 -20.91 26.15 8.29
N ALA A 5 -21.35 27.19 7.59
CA ALA A 5 -22.76 27.53 7.43
C ALA A 5 -23.60 26.45 6.70
N GLY A 6 -22.97 25.64 5.85
CA GLY A 6 -23.66 24.59 5.07
C GLY A 6 -24.01 23.32 5.84
N LYS A 7 -23.32 23.03 6.96
CA LYS A 7 -23.64 21.87 7.82
C LYS A 7 -24.83 22.17 8.72
N ASP A 8 -24.91 23.38 9.26
CA ASP A 8 -25.99 23.81 10.14
C ASP A 8 -27.31 23.93 9.37
N ASN A 9 -27.28 24.41 8.13
CA ASN A 9 -28.48 24.50 7.29
C ASN A 9 -29.06 23.12 6.91
N LYS A 10 -28.20 22.12 6.63
CA LYS A 10 -28.65 20.73 6.39
C LYS A 10 -29.20 20.07 7.65
N LYS A 11 -28.60 20.35 8.81
CA LYS A 11 -29.07 19.85 10.11
C LYS A 11 -30.42 20.46 10.47
N GLN A 12 -30.59 21.77 10.28
CA GLN A 12 -31.85 22.50 10.47
C GLN A 12 -32.93 22.01 9.49
N GLN A 13 -32.60 21.80 8.22
CA GLN A 13 -33.51 21.23 7.23
C GLN A 13 -33.99 19.84 7.63
N LEU A 14 -33.10 18.96 8.12
CA LEU A 14 -33.47 17.63 8.61
C LEU A 14 -34.30 17.71 9.90
N GLN A 15 -34.01 18.69 10.75
CA GLN A 15 -34.69 18.92 12.03
C GLN A 15 -36.12 19.43 11.84
N ASN A 16 -36.34 20.21 10.78
CA ASN A 16 -37.63 20.71 10.33
C ASN A 16 -38.26 19.80 9.25
N HIS A 17 -37.57 18.73 8.85
CA HIS A 17 -38.04 17.86 7.79
C HIS A 17 -39.22 17.05 8.30
N ARG A 18 -40.31 17.10 7.55
CA ARG A 18 -41.56 16.46 7.92
C ARG A 18 -41.43 14.96 8.21
N MET A 19 -40.52 14.28 7.50
CA MET A 19 -40.28 12.85 7.68
C MET A 19 -39.21 12.52 8.71
N LYS A 20 -38.74 13.49 9.51
CA LYS A 20 -37.65 13.29 10.48
C LYS A 20 -37.90 12.09 11.38
N ASN A 21 -39.11 11.95 11.92
CA ASN A 21 -39.43 10.87 12.85
C ASN A 21 -39.40 9.50 12.14
N ALA A 22 -40.03 9.38 10.97
CA ALA A 22 -40.00 8.13 10.19
C ALA A 22 -38.58 7.76 9.72
N LEU A 23 -37.78 8.74 9.31
CA LEU A 23 -36.38 8.51 8.96
C LEU A 23 -35.53 8.11 10.17
N PHE A 24 -35.85 8.63 11.35
CA PHE A 24 -35.17 8.28 12.59
C PHE A 24 -35.47 6.85 13.03
N GLU A 25 -36.72 6.40 12.94
CA GLU A 25 -37.11 5.02 13.22
C GLU A 25 -36.39 4.03 12.28
N VAL A 26 -36.41 4.31 10.97
CA VAL A 26 -35.69 3.47 9.98
C VAL A 26 -34.19 3.42 10.29
N LEU A 27 -33.58 4.53 10.70
CA LEU A 27 -32.16 4.55 11.07
C LEU A 27 -31.88 3.78 12.36
N CYS A 28 -32.78 3.81 13.35
CA CYS A 28 -32.65 3.04 14.59
C CYS A 28 -32.75 1.54 14.30
N GLU A 29 -33.72 1.13 13.48
CA GLU A 29 -33.92 -0.26 13.11
C GLU A 29 -32.76 -0.81 12.26
N ILE A 30 -32.24 -0.02 11.30
CA ILE A 30 -31.03 -0.37 10.53
C ILE A 30 -29.84 -0.54 11.48
N LYS A 31 -29.65 0.38 12.44
CA LYS A 31 -28.54 0.31 13.39
C LYS A 31 -28.64 -0.95 14.26
N GLU A 32 -29.83 -1.30 14.72
CA GLU A 32 -30.07 -2.47 15.56
C GLU A 32 -29.82 -3.78 14.81
N LYS A 33 -30.37 -3.92 13.60
CA LYS A 33 -30.14 -5.10 12.73
C LYS A 33 -28.67 -5.23 12.29
N THR A 34 -28.00 -4.13 11.99
CA THR A 34 -26.57 -4.14 11.67
C THR A 34 -25.71 -4.53 12.88
N ALA A 35 -26.07 -4.07 14.08
CA ALA A 35 -25.33 -4.40 15.31
C ALA A 35 -25.51 -5.87 15.75
N LEU A 36 -26.64 -6.50 15.43
CA LEU A 36 -26.89 -7.92 15.68
C LEU A 36 -26.08 -8.81 14.73
N SER A 37 -25.97 -8.44 13.44
CA SER A 37 -25.15 -9.16 12.45
C SER A 37 -23.66 -9.19 12.85
N ILE A 38 -23.12 -8.10 13.43
CA ILE A 38 -21.73 -8.05 13.90
C ILE A 38 -21.50 -8.95 15.14
N ARG A 39 -22.53 -9.19 15.96
CA ARG A 39 -22.42 -9.98 17.20
C ARG A 39 -22.68 -11.48 17.01
N GLY A 40 -23.28 -11.89 15.90
CA GLY A 40 -23.59 -13.29 15.59
C GLY A 40 -22.50 -14.06 14.83
N GLY A 41 -21.31 -13.48 14.61
CA GLY A 41 -20.24 -14.05 13.78
C GLY A 41 -19.48 -15.25 14.37
N GLN A 42 -20.14 -16.16 15.08
CA GLN A 42 -19.57 -17.45 15.48
C GLN A 42 -20.52 -18.58 15.07
N GLU A 43 -20.51 -18.92 13.78
CA GLU A 43 -20.73 -20.28 13.29
C GLU A 43 -20.06 -20.36 11.91
N ASP A 44 -18.78 -20.77 11.91
CA ASP A 44 -17.97 -20.99 10.71
C ASP A 44 -18.50 -22.21 9.93
N THR A 45 -19.61 -22.05 9.21
CA THR A 45 -19.87 -22.86 8.02
C THR A 45 -19.40 -22.06 6.80
N PRO A 46 -18.65 -22.65 5.85
CA PRO A 46 -18.27 -21.95 4.64
C PRO A 46 -19.52 -21.70 3.79
N GLU A 47 -20.17 -20.55 4.00
CA GLU A 47 -21.33 -20.15 3.21
C GLU A 47 -20.92 -19.99 1.75
N ASP A 48 -21.65 -20.66 0.85
CA ASP A 48 -21.39 -20.63 -0.58
C ASP A 48 -21.39 -19.16 -1.08
N PRO A 49 -20.31 -18.69 -1.73
CA PRO A 49 -20.20 -17.32 -2.24
C PRO A 49 -21.34 -16.89 -3.18
N GLN A 50 -22.03 -17.83 -3.84
CA GLN A 50 -23.22 -17.52 -4.63
C GLN A 50 -24.45 -17.28 -3.76
N LEU A 51 -24.60 -18.03 -2.67
CA LEU A 51 -25.67 -17.89 -1.68
C LEU A 51 -25.57 -16.53 -0.97
N MET A 52 -24.37 -16.15 -0.54
CA MET A 52 -24.14 -14.86 0.13
C MET A 52 -24.37 -13.66 -0.81
N ARG A 53 -24.13 -13.81 -2.13
CA ARG A 53 -24.47 -12.79 -3.12
C ARG A 53 -25.99 -12.68 -3.32
N LEU A 54 -26.68 -13.81 -3.28
CA LEU A 54 -28.13 -13.88 -3.38
C LEU A 54 -28.78 -13.24 -2.15
N ASP A 55 -28.31 -13.54 -0.94
CA ASP A 55 -28.81 -12.96 0.32
C ASP A 55 -28.62 -11.45 0.39
N ASN A 56 -27.47 -10.94 -0.05
CA ASN A 56 -27.25 -9.50 -0.14
C ASN A 56 -28.18 -8.82 -1.17
N MET A 57 -28.50 -9.50 -2.27
CA MET A 57 -29.44 -8.99 -3.27
C MET A 57 -30.88 -9.03 -2.75
N LEU A 58 -31.25 -10.09 -2.02
CA LEU A 58 -32.56 -10.25 -1.39
C LEU A 58 -32.78 -9.21 -0.29
N ALA A 59 -31.79 -8.97 0.57
CA ALA A 59 -31.85 -7.94 1.62
C ALA A 59 -32.10 -6.53 1.05
N CYS A 60 -31.48 -6.20 -0.10
CA CYS A 60 -31.75 -4.93 -0.80
C CYS A 60 -33.17 -4.84 -1.36
N GLN A 61 -33.71 -5.95 -1.87
CA GLN A 61 -35.06 -6.03 -2.38
C GLN A 61 -36.08 -5.90 -1.25
N GLU A 62 -35.88 -6.60 -0.13
CA GLU A 62 -36.71 -6.50 1.08
C GLU A 62 -36.72 -5.08 1.64
N PHE A 63 -35.55 -4.45 1.75
CA PHE A 63 -35.45 -3.06 2.20
C PHE A 63 -36.23 -2.11 1.27
N THR A 64 -36.10 -2.30 -0.05
CA THR A 64 -36.83 -1.48 -1.04
C THR A 64 -38.34 -1.66 -0.89
N GLN A 65 -38.80 -2.91 -0.73
CA GLN A 65 -40.23 -3.21 -0.52
C GLN A 65 -40.74 -2.60 0.77
N HIS A 66 -39.96 -2.66 1.85
CA HIS A 66 -40.32 -2.08 3.13
C HIS A 66 -40.47 -0.55 3.04
N VAL A 67 -39.53 0.14 2.38
CA VAL A 67 -39.61 1.59 2.11
C VAL A 67 -40.86 1.94 1.29
N VAL A 68 -41.17 1.17 0.25
CA VAL A 68 -42.37 1.37 -0.58
C VAL A 68 -43.65 1.19 0.26
N SER A 69 -43.69 0.17 1.12
CA SER A 69 -44.83 -0.11 2.00
C SER A 69 -45.08 1.04 2.97
N LEU A 70 -44.02 1.50 3.66
CA LEU A 70 -44.08 2.64 4.58
C LEU A 70 -44.59 3.92 3.89
N LEU A 71 -44.10 4.23 2.69
CA LEU A 71 -44.52 5.41 1.95
C LEU A 71 -46.00 5.34 1.51
N ARG A 72 -46.49 4.14 1.17
CA ARG A 72 -47.91 3.92 0.85
C ARG A 72 -48.82 4.01 2.08
N GLU A 73 -48.35 3.58 3.24
CA GLU A 73 -49.11 3.67 4.48
C GLU A 73 -49.21 5.13 4.97
N GLN A 74 -48.12 5.87 4.85
CA GLN A 74 -48.07 7.31 5.13
C GLN A 74 -48.94 8.14 4.17
N SER A 75 -49.17 7.68 2.93
CA SER A 75 -50.04 8.40 1.99
C SER A 75 -51.53 8.36 2.36
N ARG A 76 -51.94 7.44 3.26
CA ARG A 76 -53.32 7.33 3.77
C ARG A 76 -53.65 8.41 4.80
N THR A 77 -52.67 8.84 5.59
CA THR A 77 -52.81 9.92 6.58
C THR A 77 -52.60 11.29 5.96
N ARG A 78 -51.93 11.37 4.80
CA ARG A 78 -51.83 12.60 4.01
C ARG A 78 -51.63 12.31 2.52
N PRO A 79 -52.37 12.96 1.60
CA PRO A 79 -52.25 12.63 0.17
C PRO A 79 -50.84 12.89 -0.34
N ILE A 80 -50.12 11.82 -0.68
CA ILE A 80 -48.84 11.83 -1.39
C ILE A 80 -49.11 11.26 -2.77
N ALA A 81 -48.76 12.00 -3.83
CA ALA A 81 -48.94 11.51 -5.19
C ALA A 81 -48.03 10.30 -5.46
N ASN A 82 -48.53 9.28 -6.16
CA ASN A 82 -47.75 8.08 -6.50
C ASN A 82 -46.41 8.41 -7.19
N LYS A 83 -46.41 9.43 -8.07
CA LYS A 83 -45.19 9.96 -8.72
C LYS A 83 -44.13 10.47 -7.75
N GLU A 84 -44.53 10.93 -6.58
CA GLU A 84 -43.63 11.42 -5.54
C GLU A 84 -43.05 10.26 -4.72
N ILE A 85 -43.84 9.22 -4.44
CA ILE A 85 -43.36 7.96 -3.84
C ILE A 85 -42.31 7.30 -4.75
N GLU A 86 -42.59 7.18 -6.05
CA GLU A 86 -41.66 6.63 -7.03
C GLU A 86 -40.34 7.42 -7.09
N ARG A 87 -40.42 8.77 -7.08
CA ARG A 87 -39.23 9.63 -7.01
C ARG A 87 -38.40 9.38 -5.76
N MET A 88 -39.04 9.28 -4.59
CA MET A 88 -38.33 9.05 -3.32
C MET A 88 -37.64 7.69 -3.31
N VAL A 89 -38.32 6.63 -3.78
CA VAL A 89 -37.75 5.28 -3.90
C VAL A 89 -36.56 5.28 -4.86
N ALA A 90 -36.68 5.94 -6.02
CA ALA A 90 -35.58 6.05 -6.99
C ALA A 90 -34.36 6.79 -6.41
N ILE A 91 -34.57 7.84 -5.62
CA ILE A 91 -33.48 8.55 -4.92
C ILE A 91 -32.78 7.62 -3.92
N ILE A 92 -33.54 6.84 -3.15
CA ILE A 92 -33.00 5.90 -2.18
C ILE A 92 -32.21 4.80 -2.87
N GLN A 93 -32.74 4.19 -3.93
CA GLN A 93 -32.05 3.18 -4.74
C GLN A 93 -30.76 3.72 -5.34
N LYS A 94 -30.76 4.95 -5.88
CA LYS A 94 -29.57 5.58 -6.43
C LYS A 94 -28.50 5.82 -5.37
N LYS A 95 -28.89 6.27 -4.17
CA LYS A 95 -27.97 6.44 -3.03
C LYS A 95 -27.41 5.10 -2.57
N PHE A 96 -28.25 4.07 -2.49
CA PHE A 96 -27.85 2.73 -2.08
C PHE A 96 -26.82 2.13 -3.05
N SER A 97 -27.08 2.21 -4.35
CA SER A 97 -26.14 1.80 -5.40
C SER A 97 -24.81 2.56 -5.30
N GLY A 98 -24.87 3.89 -5.07
CA GLY A 98 -23.68 4.71 -4.84
C GLY A 98 -22.84 4.24 -3.63
N ILE A 99 -23.49 3.95 -2.51
CA ILE A 99 -22.83 3.43 -1.30
C ILE A 99 -22.21 2.05 -1.58
N GLN A 100 -22.94 1.16 -2.27
CA GLN A 100 -22.44 -0.17 -2.63
C GLN A 100 -21.17 -0.08 -3.48
N VAL A 101 -21.14 0.82 -4.47
CA VAL A 101 -19.94 1.06 -5.30
C VAL A 101 -18.80 1.61 -4.46
N GLN A 102 -19.05 2.60 -3.60
CA GLN A 102 -18.03 3.17 -2.72
C GLN A 102 -17.42 2.14 -1.77
N LEU A 103 -18.24 1.26 -1.18
CA LEU A 103 -17.76 0.19 -0.31
C LEU A 103 -16.89 -0.81 -1.09
N LYS A 104 -17.34 -1.25 -2.28
CA LYS A 104 -16.52 -2.13 -3.15
C LYS A 104 -15.19 -1.49 -3.52
N GLN A 105 -15.20 -0.20 -3.85
CA GLN A 105 -14.00 0.56 -4.19
C GLN A 105 -13.04 0.64 -2.99
N SER A 106 -13.54 1.06 -1.82
CA SER A 106 -12.73 1.16 -0.59
C SER A 106 -12.14 -0.19 -0.18
N THR A 107 -12.90 -1.28 -0.31
CA THR A 107 -12.41 -2.63 -0.03
C THR A 107 -11.34 -3.05 -1.03
N CYS A 108 -11.54 -2.81 -2.33
CA CYS A 108 -10.54 -3.12 -3.35
C CYS A 108 -9.24 -2.35 -3.10
N GLU A 109 -9.33 -1.05 -2.79
CA GLU A 109 -8.18 -0.22 -2.43
C GLU A 109 -7.46 -0.75 -1.19
N ALA A 110 -8.19 -1.10 -0.13
CA ALA A 110 -7.60 -1.69 1.07
C ALA A 110 -6.88 -3.02 0.78
N VAL A 111 -7.49 -3.90 -0.03
CA VAL A 111 -6.89 -5.17 -0.46
C VAL A 111 -5.64 -4.92 -1.30
N MET A 112 -5.65 -3.95 -2.22
CA MET A 112 -4.48 -3.60 -3.02
C MET A 112 -3.36 -3.01 -2.17
N ILE A 113 -3.67 -2.16 -1.19
CA ILE A 113 -2.70 -1.63 -0.22
C ILE A 113 -2.09 -2.79 0.60
N LEU A 114 -2.92 -3.70 1.10
CA LEU A 114 -2.45 -4.85 1.88
C LEU A 114 -1.56 -5.77 1.03
N ARG A 115 -1.96 -6.05 -0.21
CA ARG A 115 -1.19 -6.83 -1.18
C ARG A 115 0.15 -6.16 -1.49
N SER A 116 0.17 -4.84 -1.70
CA SER A 116 1.40 -4.09 -1.91
C SER A 116 2.31 -4.22 -0.71
N ARG A 117 1.82 -3.93 0.51
CA ARG A 117 2.59 -4.04 1.75
C ARG A 117 3.17 -5.44 1.94
N PHE A 118 2.41 -6.49 1.63
CA PHE A 118 2.87 -7.87 1.72
C PHE A 118 3.96 -8.19 0.68
N LEU A 119 3.77 -7.79 -0.58
CA LEU A 119 4.76 -8.00 -1.64
C LEU A 119 6.01 -7.15 -1.43
N ASP A 120 5.88 -5.94 -0.88
CA ASP A 120 6.98 -5.04 -0.52
C ASP A 120 7.75 -5.56 0.70
N ALA A 121 7.05 -6.14 1.69
CA ALA A 121 7.67 -6.86 2.80
C ALA A 121 8.45 -8.08 2.32
N ARG A 122 7.94 -8.82 1.31
CA ARG A 122 8.67 -9.91 0.64
C ARG A 122 9.86 -9.39 -0.18
N ARG A 123 9.80 -8.14 -0.64
CA ARG A 123 10.86 -7.43 -1.37
C ARG A 123 11.81 -6.64 -0.47
N LYS A 124 11.76 -6.79 0.85
CA LYS A 124 12.72 -6.15 1.76
C LYS A 124 14.12 -6.69 1.47
N ARG A 125 14.82 -6.05 0.51
CA ARG A 125 16.22 -6.31 0.16
C ARG A 125 17.01 -6.15 1.46
N ARG A 126 17.49 -7.26 2.00
CA ARG A 126 18.47 -7.21 3.09
C ARG A 126 19.75 -6.65 2.47
N ASN A 127 20.34 -5.65 3.12
CA ASN A 127 21.68 -5.20 2.77
C ASN A 127 22.64 -6.37 2.94
N PHE A 128 23.72 -6.40 2.14
CA PHE A 128 24.79 -7.35 2.36
C PHE A 128 25.40 -7.15 3.75
N SER A 129 25.98 -8.22 4.32
CA SER A 129 26.71 -8.13 5.57
C SER A 129 27.87 -7.14 5.44
N LYS A 130 28.34 -6.60 6.56
CA LYS A 130 29.50 -5.71 6.59
C LYS A 130 30.73 -6.40 5.98
N GLN A 131 30.96 -7.66 6.36
CA GLN A 131 32.04 -8.49 5.83
C GLN A 131 31.95 -8.67 4.30
N ALA A 132 30.78 -9.04 3.77
CA ALA A 132 30.60 -9.20 2.33
C ALA A 132 30.86 -7.86 1.59
N THR A 133 30.39 -6.76 2.14
CA THR A 133 30.62 -5.43 1.58
C THR A 133 32.10 -5.03 1.64
N GLU A 134 32.82 -5.39 2.69
CA GLU A 134 34.27 -5.13 2.83
C GLU A 134 35.08 -5.90 1.79
N VAL A 135 34.79 -7.20 1.58
CA VAL A 135 35.45 -8.04 0.56
C VAL A 135 35.20 -7.50 -0.85
N LEU A 136 33.95 -7.16 -1.19
CA LEU A 136 33.61 -6.61 -2.51
C LEU A 136 34.27 -5.24 -2.76
N ASN A 137 34.31 -4.38 -1.74
CA ASN A 137 35.01 -3.09 -1.85
C ASN A 137 36.53 -3.30 -1.98
N GLU A 138 37.11 -4.26 -1.25
CA GLU A 138 38.54 -4.57 -1.36
C GLU A 138 38.94 -4.86 -2.79
N TYR A 139 38.21 -5.77 -3.42
CA TYR A 139 38.44 -6.17 -4.81
C TYR A 139 38.23 -4.99 -5.76
N PHE A 140 37.17 -4.21 -5.54
CA PHE A 140 36.86 -3.06 -6.40
C PHE A 140 37.95 -1.99 -6.38
N TYR A 141 38.43 -1.62 -5.19
CA TYR A 141 39.47 -0.61 -5.05
C TYR A 141 40.86 -1.14 -5.42
N SER A 142 41.11 -2.45 -5.29
CA SER A 142 42.35 -3.07 -5.76
C SER A 142 42.46 -3.15 -7.28
N HIS A 143 41.32 -3.18 -7.98
CA HIS A 143 41.25 -3.25 -9.44
C HIS A 143 40.59 -2.00 -10.03
N LEU A 144 40.85 -0.82 -9.44
CA LEU A 144 40.15 0.41 -9.83
C LEU A 144 40.39 0.81 -11.29
N SER A 145 41.54 0.43 -11.86
CA SER A 145 41.86 0.61 -13.29
C SER A 145 40.94 -0.21 -14.21
N ASN A 146 40.53 -1.40 -13.77
CA ASN A 146 39.66 -2.29 -14.53
C ASN A 146 38.74 -3.12 -13.58
N PRO A 147 37.68 -2.51 -13.02
CA PRO A 147 36.84 -3.14 -11.99
C PRO A 147 35.77 -4.06 -12.61
N TYR A 148 36.23 -5.02 -13.43
CA TYR A 148 35.45 -6.03 -14.13
C TYR A 148 36.00 -7.42 -13.76
N PRO A 149 35.51 -8.04 -12.67
CA PRO A 149 35.95 -9.38 -12.29
C PRO A 149 35.60 -10.40 -13.39
N SER A 150 36.49 -11.35 -13.64
CA SER A 150 36.24 -12.53 -14.47
C SER A 150 35.15 -13.42 -13.85
N GLU A 151 34.62 -14.39 -14.61
CA GLU A 151 33.62 -15.32 -14.08
C GLU A 151 34.15 -16.10 -12.87
N GLU A 152 35.37 -16.62 -12.94
CA GLU A 152 36.04 -17.30 -11.82
C GLU A 152 36.19 -16.38 -10.60
N ALA A 153 36.58 -15.11 -10.80
CA ALA A 153 36.70 -14.15 -9.71
C ALA A 153 35.33 -13.83 -9.07
N LYS A 154 34.25 -13.79 -9.86
CA LYS A 154 32.89 -13.60 -9.33
C LYS A 154 32.43 -14.81 -8.50
N GLU A 155 32.76 -16.02 -8.92
CA GLU A 155 32.45 -17.25 -8.18
C GLU A 155 33.17 -17.26 -6.82
N GLU A 156 34.44 -16.90 -6.79
CA GLU A 156 35.19 -16.84 -5.54
C GLU A 156 34.67 -15.72 -4.60
N LEU A 157 34.38 -14.54 -5.14
CA LEU A 157 33.76 -13.46 -4.36
C LEU A 157 32.38 -13.84 -3.82
N ALA A 158 31.57 -14.56 -4.63
CA ALA A 158 30.27 -15.07 -4.22
C ALA A 158 30.41 -16.07 -3.05
N ARG A 159 31.39 -16.98 -3.14
CA ARG A 159 31.71 -17.96 -2.09
C ARG A 159 32.16 -17.28 -0.80
N GLN A 160 33.08 -16.32 -0.87
CA GLN A 160 33.58 -15.59 0.31
C GLN A 160 32.50 -14.73 0.97
N CYS A 161 31.63 -14.11 0.18
CA CYS A 161 30.59 -13.22 0.67
C CYS A 161 29.28 -13.95 1.06
N GLN A 162 29.18 -15.25 0.79
CA GLN A 162 27.95 -16.06 0.95
C GLN A 162 26.74 -15.44 0.21
N ILE A 163 26.95 -14.98 -1.01
CA ILE A 163 25.93 -14.41 -1.91
C ILE A 163 26.00 -15.09 -3.27
N THR A 164 25.04 -14.83 -4.15
CA THR A 164 25.04 -15.43 -5.50
C THR A 164 25.94 -14.65 -6.47
N VAL A 165 26.44 -15.33 -7.51
CA VAL A 165 27.22 -14.72 -8.60
C VAL A 165 26.45 -13.57 -9.28
N SER A 166 25.13 -13.71 -9.41
CA SER A 166 24.25 -12.64 -9.92
C SER A 166 24.23 -11.43 -9.00
N GLN A 167 24.22 -11.63 -7.68
CA GLN A 167 24.30 -10.53 -6.70
C GLN A 167 25.66 -9.81 -6.78
N VAL A 168 26.76 -10.54 -6.96
CA VAL A 168 28.10 -9.97 -7.20
C VAL A 168 28.10 -9.13 -8.48
N SER A 169 27.64 -9.68 -9.60
CA SER A 169 27.58 -8.97 -10.89
C SER A 169 26.77 -7.68 -10.81
N ASN A 170 25.60 -7.74 -10.16
CA ASN A 170 24.76 -6.57 -9.92
C ASN A 170 25.43 -5.54 -9.01
N TRP A 171 26.15 -5.98 -7.98
CA TRP A 171 26.86 -5.07 -7.08
C TRP A 171 27.97 -4.31 -7.82
N PHE A 172 28.81 -5.00 -8.59
CA PHE A 172 29.88 -4.37 -9.35
C PHE A 172 29.36 -3.40 -10.41
N GLY A 173 28.29 -3.76 -11.13
CA GLY A 173 27.62 -2.86 -12.07
C GLY A 173 27.14 -1.57 -11.39
N ASN A 174 26.47 -1.70 -10.25
CA ASN A 174 25.98 -0.56 -9.48
C ASN A 174 27.11 0.29 -8.88
N LYS A 175 28.16 -0.35 -8.33
CA LYS A 175 29.31 0.33 -7.72
C LYS A 175 30.05 1.16 -8.77
N ARG A 176 30.29 0.65 -9.99
CA ARG A 176 30.89 1.42 -11.10
C ARG A 176 30.08 2.66 -11.47
N ILE A 177 28.76 2.53 -11.60
CA ILE A 177 27.89 3.67 -11.93
C ILE A 177 27.95 4.73 -10.82
N ARG A 178 27.89 4.32 -9.55
CA ARG A 178 27.97 5.24 -8.40
C ARG A 178 29.33 5.93 -8.32
N TYR A 179 30.41 5.19 -8.55
CA TYR A 179 31.78 5.71 -8.56
C TYR A 179 31.95 6.79 -9.64
N LYS A 180 31.53 6.51 -10.87
CA LYS A 180 31.63 7.44 -12.00
C LYS A 180 30.78 8.71 -11.81
N LYS A 181 29.62 8.60 -11.15
CA LYS A 181 28.70 9.73 -10.94
C LYS A 181 29.16 10.71 -9.83
N ASN A 182 29.92 10.25 -8.84
CA ASN A 182 30.30 11.05 -7.67
C ASN A 182 31.77 10.80 -7.29
N ILE A 183 32.69 11.22 -8.17
CA ILE A 183 34.13 10.97 -8.04
C ILE A 183 34.68 11.49 -6.70
N ALA A 184 34.32 12.72 -6.29
CA ALA A 184 34.83 13.32 -5.04
C ALA A 184 34.50 12.48 -3.78
N LYS A 185 33.25 12.02 -3.65
CA LYS A 185 32.82 11.16 -2.53
C LYS A 185 33.44 9.76 -2.63
N ALA A 186 33.56 9.24 -3.85
CA ALA A 186 34.13 7.93 -4.07
C ALA A 186 35.64 7.91 -3.77
N GLN A 187 36.33 9.04 -3.98
CA GLN A 187 37.73 9.23 -3.63
C GLN A 187 37.95 9.23 -2.11
N GLU A 188 37.07 9.87 -1.36
CA GLU A 188 37.09 9.81 0.11
C GLU A 188 36.91 8.38 0.63
N GLU A 189 35.93 7.63 0.10
CA GLU A 189 35.70 6.22 0.44
C GLU A 189 36.92 5.34 0.11
N ALA A 190 37.57 5.61 -1.02
CA ALA A 190 38.76 4.90 -1.46
C ALA A 190 39.98 5.22 -0.57
N ASN A 191 40.17 6.49 -0.22
CA ASN A 191 41.23 6.94 0.69
C ASN A 191 41.07 6.34 2.09
N MET A 192 39.84 6.28 2.61
CA MET A 192 39.51 5.61 3.86
C MET A 192 39.88 4.12 3.83
N TYR A 193 39.60 3.45 2.71
CA TYR A 193 39.92 2.04 2.55
C TYR A 193 41.44 1.79 2.48
N ALA A 194 42.17 2.66 1.76
CA ALA A 194 43.62 2.62 1.69
C ALA A 194 44.27 2.89 3.07
N ALA A 195 43.77 3.87 3.84
CA ALA A 195 44.26 4.17 5.18
C ALA A 195 44.04 2.99 6.15
N LYS A 196 42.87 2.35 6.10
CA LYS A 196 42.59 1.15 6.91
C LYS A 196 43.54 0.01 6.56
N LYS A 197 43.85 -0.20 5.28
CA LYS A 197 44.77 -1.26 4.81
C LYS A 197 46.24 -0.96 5.12
N ALA A 198 46.65 0.31 5.08
CA ALA A 198 47.97 0.75 5.53
C ALA A 198 48.18 0.49 7.03
N ALA A 199 47.16 0.72 7.86
CA ALA A 199 47.19 0.38 9.28
C ALA A 199 47.32 -1.14 9.56
N HIS A 200 46.99 -1.99 8.58
CA HIS A 200 47.15 -3.44 8.65
C HIS A 200 48.42 -3.97 7.94
N GLY A 201 49.36 -3.09 7.56
CA GLY A 201 50.72 -3.47 7.15
C GLY A 201 50.92 -3.93 5.70
N ASN A 202 50.01 -3.59 4.78
CA ASN A 202 50.10 -4.03 3.38
C ASN A 202 50.62 -2.90 2.45
N GLU A 203 51.93 -2.63 2.50
CA GLU A 203 52.59 -1.47 1.85
C GLU A 203 52.45 -1.43 0.32
N PHE A 204 52.41 -2.60 -0.34
CA PHE A 204 52.28 -2.70 -1.80
C PHE A 204 50.98 -2.06 -2.31
N PHE A 205 49.91 -2.17 -1.50
CA PHE A 205 48.61 -1.60 -1.82
C PHE A 205 48.57 -0.09 -1.64
N PHE A 206 49.26 0.42 -0.62
CA PHE A 206 49.36 1.85 -0.34
C PHE A 206 50.10 2.58 -1.46
N TYR A 207 51.24 2.03 -1.91
CA TYR A 207 52.01 2.60 -3.03
C TYR A 207 51.25 2.58 -4.35
N PHE A 208 50.59 1.47 -4.70
CA PHE A 208 49.79 1.38 -5.94
C PHE A 208 48.59 2.32 -5.92
N PHE A 209 47.92 2.44 -4.77
CA PHE A 209 46.76 3.31 -4.62
C PHE A 209 47.13 4.80 -4.68
N VAL A 210 48.17 5.22 -3.94
CA VAL A 210 48.64 6.61 -3.93
C VAL A 210 49.16 7.03 -5.30
N THR A 211 49.91 6.18 -5.99
CA THR A 211 50.45 6.51 -7.32
C THR A 211 49.36 6.57 -8.40
N PHE A 212 48.41 5.63 -8.42
CA PHE A 212 47.39 5.57 -9.47
C PHE A 212 46.25 6.58 -9.30
N VAL A 213 45.82 6.86 -8.06
CA VAL A 213 44.80 7.88 -7.79
C VAL A 213 45.29 9.28 -8.13
N ILE A 214 46.56 9.59 -7.85
CA ILE A 214 47.15 10.91 -8.12
C ILE A 214 47.43 11.09 -9.61
N SER A 215 47.74 10.03 -10.36
CA SER A 215 48.04 10.09 -11.81
C SER A 215 46.82 10.04 -12.75
N VAL A 216 45.61 9.82 -12.26
CA VAL A 216 44.36 9.88 -13.06
C VAL A 216 43.75 11.30 -13.03
N TRP A 217 44.54 12.30 -12.65
CA TRP A 217 44.27 13.73 -12.76
C TRP A 217 45.17 14.38 -13.81
#